data_AF-A0A838B058-F1
#
_entry.id   AF-A0A838B058-F1
#
_cell.length_a   1.000
_cell.length_b   1.000
_cell.length_c   1.000
_cell.angle_alpha   90.00
_cell.angle_beta   90.00
_cell.angle_gamma   90.00
#
_symmetry.space_group_name_H-M   'P 1'
#
loop_
_entity.id
_entity.type
_entity.pdbx_description
1 polymer ?
#
loop_
_entity_poly.entity_id
_entity_poly.type
_entity_poly.pdbx_seq_one_letter_code
_entity_poly.pdbx_strand_id
1 'polypeptide(L)' 'MGKPSKTGFTKLLAADTTLLSAEPLIGLLELETDTGTVQFAMNRIIAERLLTAVVEFLQAGEGNDAPTFAVERSQ' A
#
# COMPACT_ATOMS: atom_id res chain seq x y z
N MET A 1 -18.90 24.73 -18.98
CA MET A 1 -17.92 23.62 -19.16
C MET A 1 -16.89 23.71 -18.04
N GLY A 2 -17.02 22.88 -17.01
CA GLY A 2 -16.01 22.81 -15.94
C GLY A 2 -14.74 22.16 -16.48
N LYS A 3 -13.58 22.75 -16.18
CA LYS A 3 -12.27 22.15 -16.50
C LYS A 3 -12.14 20.82 -15.75
N PRO A 4 -11.62 19.74 -16.36
CA PRO A 4 -11.30 18.53 -15.63
C PRO A 4 -10.15 18.86 -14.67
N SER A 5 -10.42 18.82 -13.37
CA SER A 5 -9.39 18.88 -12.35
C SER A 5 -8.51 17.65 -12.49
N LYS A 6 -7.34 17.79 -13.11
CA LYS A 6 -6.26 16.79 -13.04
C LYS A 6 -5.60 16.88 -11.67
N THR A 7 -6.28 16.41 -10.63
CA THR A 7 -5.58 15.76 -9.52
C THR A 7 -5.34 14.33 -9.99
N GLY A 8 -4.29 14.16 -10.81
CA GLY A 8 -4.02 12.94 -11.58
C GLY A 8 -3.44 11.83 -10.71
N PHE A 9 -4.20 11.37 -9.73
CA PHE A 9 -3.88 10.17 -9.00
C PHE A 9 -4.41 8.96 -9.76
N THR A 10 -3.54 7.99 -10.00
CA THR A 10 -3.93 6.67 -10.49
C THR A 10 -4.79 5.99 -9.44
N LYS A 11 -6.00 5.55 -9.80
CA LYS A 11 -6.92 4.92 -8.86
C LYS A 11 -6.54 3.46 -8.67
N LEU A 12 -6.38 3.05 -7.42
CA LEU A 12 -6.29 1.63 -7.06
C LEU A 12 -7.68 0.99 -7.16
N LEU A 13 -7.81 -0.06 -7.96
CA LEU A 13 -9.05 -0.80 -8.17
C LEU A 13 -9.09 -2.06 -7.31
N ALA A 14 -7.96 -2.78 -7.25
CA ALA A 14 -7.79 -3.97 -6.43
C ALA A 14 -6.32 -4.14 -6.05
N ALA A 15 -6.07 -4.89 -4.98
CA ALA A 15 -4.75 -5.33 -4.58
C ALA A 15 -4.81 -6.82 -4.22
N ASP A 16 -3.87 -7.61 -4.74
CA ASP A 16 -3.75 -9.04 -4.44
C ASP A 16 -2.30 -9.40 -4.10
N THR A 17 -2.13 -10.51 -3.39
CA THR A 17 -0.82 -11.04 -3.01
C THR A 17 -0.70 -12.51 -3.37
N THR A 18 0.37 -12.86 -4.07
CA THR A 18 0.70 -14.27 -4.37
C THR A 18 1.99 -14.67 -3.68
N LEU A 19 2.01 -15.81 -2.99
CA LEU A 19 3.26 -16.39 -2.47
C LEU A 19 4.06 -16.98 -3.63
N LEU A 20 5.28 -16.49 -3.86
CA LEU A 20 6.17 -16.99 -4.91
C LEU A 20 7.17 -18.02 -4.37
N SER A 21 7.66 -17.82 -3.16
CA SER A 21 8.61 -18.71 -2.49
C SER A 21 8.43 -18.63 -0.98
N ALA A 22 8.46 -19.78 -0.31
CA ALA A 22 8.43 -19.86 1.15
C ALA A 22 9.84 -19.66 1.75
N GLU A 23 10.89 -20.12 1.06
CA GLU A 23 12.27 -20.07 1.53
C GLU A 23 13.25 -19.80 0.36
N PRO A 24 13.79 -18.56 0.24
CA PRO A 24 13.49 -17.38 1.05
C PRO A 24 12.04 -16.91 0.87
N LEU A 25 11.48 -16.24 1.88
CA LEU A 25 10.11 -15.71 1.82
C LEU A 25 10.00 -14.57 0.79
N ILE A 26 9.32 -14.85 -0.31
CA ILE A 26 9.08 -13.91 -1.42
C ILE A 26 7.61 -13.99 -1.81
N GLY A 27 6.93 -12.85 -1.81
CA GLY A 27 5.60 -12.65 -2.38
C GLY A 27 5.64 -11.76 -3.62
N LEU A 28 4.53 -11.74 -4.34
CA LEU A 28 4.20 -10.75 -5.36
C LEU A 28 3.06 -9.91 -4.82
N LEU A 29 3.17 -8.58 -4.87
CA LEU A 29 2.07 -7.65 -4.68
C LEU A 29 1.64 -7.16 -6.06
N GLU A 30 0.36 -7.36 -6.39
CA GLU A 30 -0.23 -6.88 -7.63
C GLU A 30 -1.23 -5.77 -7.30
N LEU A 31 -1.03 -4.60 -7.90
CA LEU A 31 -1.92 -3.46 -7.78
C LEU A 31 -2.62 -3.25 -9.13
N GLU A 32 -3.91 -3.53 -9.18
CA GLU A 32 -4.73 -3.20 -10.34
C GLU A 32 -5.14 -1.74 -10.25
N THR A 33 -4.90 -0.98 -11.32
CA THR A 33 -5.24 0.44 -11.38
C THR A 33 -6.07 0.77 -12.61
N ASP A 34 -6.70 1.95 -12.61
CA ASP A 34 -7.41 2.48 -13.78
C ASP A 34 -6.50 2.77 -14.99
N THR A 35 -5.19 2.63 -14.83
CA THR A 35 -4.19 2.76 -15.90
C THR A 35 -3.45 1.47 -16.24
N GLY A 36 -3.76 0.36 -15.55
CA GLY A 36 -3.10 -0.94 -15.73
C GLY A 36 -2.59 -1.54 -14.42
N THR A 37 -1.88 -2.66 -14.52
CA THR A 37 -1.38 -3.40 -13.36
C THR A 37 0.06 -3.04 -13.04
N VAL A 38 0.35 -2.82 -11.76
CA VAL A 38 1.72 -2.66 -11.24
C VAL A 38 2.05 -3.84 -10.34
N GLN A 39 3.21 -4.46 -10.54
CA GLN A 39 3.64 -5.64 -9.79
C GLN A 39 4.93 -5.35 -9.01
N PHE A 40 5.00 -5.80 -7.76
CA PHE A 40 6.17 -5.68 -6.90
C PHE A 40 6.56 -7.03 -6.31
N ALA A 41 7.83 -7.42 -6.47
CA ALA A 41 8.37 -8.51 -5.69
C ALA A 41 8.57 -8.04 -4.24
N MET A 42 7.89 -8.70 -3.30
CA MET A 42 8.00 -8.44 -1.88
C MET A 42 8.90 -9.47 -1.23
N ASN A 43 10.03 -9.03 -0.70
CA ASN A 43 10.77 -9.77 0.32
C ASN A 43 10.44 -9.20 1.71
N ARG A 44 10.97 -9.84 2.76
CA ARG A 44 10.78 -9.38 4.15
C ARG A 44 11.07 -7.89 4.34
N ILE A 45 12.17 -7.38 3.77
CA ILE A 45 12.60 -5.98 3.94
C ILE A 45 11.59 -5.01 3.31
N ILE A 46 11.08 -5.33 2.11
CA ILE A 46 10.09 -4.50 1.44
C ILE A 46 8.75 -4.52 2.20
N ALA A 47 8.34 -5.69 2.69
CA ALA A 47 7.12 -5.83 3.48
C ALA A 47 7.17 -5.00 4.78
N GLU A 48 8.30 -5.04 5.51
CA GLU A 48 8.50 -4.24 6.73
C GLU A 48 8.44 -2.72 6.44
N ARG A 49 9.01 -2.28 5.31
CA ARG A 49 8.96 -0.87 4.88
C ARG A 49 7.54 -0.44 4.49
N LEU A 50 6.83 -1.28 3.75
CA LEU A 50 5.45 -1.00 3.36
C LEU A 50 4.55 -0.89 4.59
N LEU A 51 4.67 -1.81 5.55
CA LEU A 51 3.93 -1.77 6.81
C LEU A 51 4.24 -0.48 7.59
N THR A 52 5.52 -0.09 7.67
CA THR A 52 5.93 1.15 8.34
C THR A 52 5.27 2.38 7.70
N ALA A 53 5.31 2.49 6.37
CA ALA A 53 4.69 3.60 5.65
C ALA A 53 3.17 3.66 5.87
N VAL A 54 2.49 2.50 5.89
CA VAL A 54 1.04 2.42 6.18
C VAL A 54 0.74 2.90 7.60
N VAL A 55 1.54 2.49 8.58
CA VAL A 55 1.36 2.93 9.98
C VAL A 55 1.54 4.44 10.09
N GLU A 56 2.58 5.01 9.50
CA GLU A 56 2.84 6.45 9.52
C GLU A 56 1.70 7.24 8.84
N PHE A 57 1.21 6.76 7.70
CA PHE A 57 0.07 7.34 6.98
C PHE A 57 -1.21 7.35 7.83
N LEU A 58 -1.51 6.23 8.51
CA LEU A 58 -2.68 6.13 9.37
C LEU A 58 -2.55 6.99 10.64
N GLN A 59 -1.34 7.10 11.20
CA GLN A 59 -1.05 7.99 12.34
C GLN A 59 -1.23 9.47 11.99
N ALA A 60 -0.93 9.86 10.75
CA ALA A 60 -1.16 11.21 10.25
C ALA A 60 -2.65 11.53 10.01
N GLY A 61 -3.55 10.54 10.17
CA GLY A 61 -4.99 10.70 9.95
C GLY A 61 -5.40 10.72 8.47
N GLU A 62 -4.50 10.31 7.56
CA GLU A 62 -4.73 10.38 6.11
C GLU A 62 -5.62 9.23 5.59
N GLY A 63 -5.96 8.27 6.45
CA GLY A 63 -6.83 7.13 6.11
C GLY A 63 -8.32 7.46 5.94
N ASN A 64 -8.73 8.71 6.16
CA ASN A 64 -10.12 9.18 6.18
C ASN A 64 -11.01 8.32 7.11
N ASP A 65 -11.66 7.29 6.54
CA ASP A 65 -12.55 6.36 7.25
C ASP A 65 -11.79 5.22 7.94
N ALA A 66 -10.51 5.03 7.65
CA ALA A 66 -9.68 4.05 8.34
C ALA A 66 -9.44 4.49 9.79
N PRO A 67 -9.46 3.57 10.77
CA PRO A 67 -9.19 3.94 12.15
C PRO A 67 -7.79 4.55 12.28
N THR A 68 -7.69 5.67 13.00
CA THR A 68 -6.40 6.19 13.44
C THR A 68 -5.88 5.26 14.55
N PHE A 69 -4.67 4.74 14.40
CA PHE A 69 -4.06 3.86 15.41
C PHE A 69 -2.92 4.59 16.11
N ALA A 70 -2.97 4.63 17.45
CA ALA A 70 -1.81 5.02 18.25
C ALA A 70 -0.91 3.78 18.44
N VAL A 71 0.35 3.87 18.00
CA VAL A 71 1.32 2.81 18.29
C VAL A 71 1.94 3.12 19.64
N GLU A 72 1.63 2.32 20.64
CA GLU A 72 2.27 2.40 21.95
C GLU A 72 3.71 1.88 21.81
N ARG A 73 4.69 2.78 21.78
CA ARG A 73 6.11 2.39 21.81
C ARG A 73 6.47 2.07 23.25
N SER A 74 6.57 0.78 23.58
CA SER A 74 7.24 0.37 24.81
C SER A 74 8.69 0.83 24.77
N GLN A 75 9.07 1.67 25.73
CA GLN A 75 10.44 2.13 25.96
C GLN A 75 11.38 0.96 26.23
#